data_AF-A0A7R7DT38-F1
#
_entry.id   AF-A0A7R7DT38-F1
#
_cell.length_a   1.000
_cell.length_b   1.000
_cell.length_c   1.000
_cell.angle_alpha   90.00
_cell.angle_beta   90.00
_cell.angle_gamma   90.00
#
_symmetry.space_group_name_H-M   'P 1'
#
loop_
_entity.id
_entity.type
_entity.pdbx_description
1 polymer ?
#
loop_
_entity_poly.entity_id
_entity_poly.type
_entity_poly.pdbx_seq_one_letter_code
_entity_poly.pdbx_strand_id
1 'polypeptide(L)'
;MPTPTLVAMTKPTRRWYHRSVPDGTNRFRFPGPWLSGLSLTVAPILLLAGTLLRLGVPFFFPDQLAAYGRHAALMNAAYATFLTGILSLWPGVLAVAQRVGATRPRWAACGAGLVLLGLFARSFHYGANTFAFGLVDSAGVAAATTAVAGYYARPEYVVSSLTGCIMAGWIVLAAGCYLSRTLGPARSAALALMAGLMIGVLKGSTVASVVETAGLAVAFVPLGLRTLAAAPRPRPAVVVALVPLAVVAVVLGQLG
;
A
#
# COMPACT_ATOMS: atom_id res chain seq x y z
N MET A 1 -70.22 26.60 -23.18
CA MET A 1 -69.48 25.44 -22.63
C MET A 1 -68.00 25.77 -22.70
N PRO A 2 -67.24 25.81 -21.58
CA PRO A 2 -65.83 26.17 -21.61
C PRO A 2 -64.95 24.95 -21.89
N THR A 3 -63.99 25.14 -22.78
CA THR A 3 -62.91 24.23 -23.18
C THR A 3 -61.90 24.07 -22.03
N PRO A 4 -61.41 22.85 -21.69
CA PRO A 4 -60.44 22.68 -20.63
C PRO A 4 -59.05 23.12 -21.07
N THR A 5 -58.42 23.98 -20.28
CA THR A 5 -57.05 24.47 -20.46
C THR A 5 -56.06 23.38 -20.03
N LEU A 6 -55.28 22.87 -20.98
CA LEU A 6 -54.18 21.94 -20.72
C LEU A 6 -53.04 22.66 -19.98
N VAL A 7 -52.85 22.31 -18.70
CA VAL A 7 -51.70 22.73 -17.90
C VAL A 7 -50.46 22.01 -18.42
N ALA A 8 -49.57 22.76 -19.07
CA ALA A 8 -48.27 22.26 -19.49
C ALA A 8 -47.40 21.94 -18.26
N MET A 9 -47.13 20.65 -18.02
CA MET A 9 -46.13 20.19 -17.06
C MET A 9 -44.74 20.64 -17.52
N THR A 10 -44.19 21.65 -16.83
CA THR A 10 -42.81 22.07 -16.98
C THR A 10 -41.88 20.99 -16.40
N LYS A 11 -40.95 20.50 -17.24
CA LYS A 11 -39.92 19.53 -16.86
C LYS A 11 -39.06 20.11 -15.72
N PRO A 12 -38.72 19.34 -14.67
CA PRO A 12 -37.80 19.81 -13.64
C PRO A 12 -36.39 19.89 -14.25
N THR A 13 -35.88 21.12 -14.38
CA THR A 13 -34.50 21.38 -14.77
C THR A 13 -33.57 20.88 -13.66
N ARG A 14 -32.87 19.77 -13.93
CA ARG A 14 -31.76 19.26 -13.11
C ARG A 14 -30.58 20.24 -13.17
N ARG A 15 -30.69 21.36 -12.47
CA ARG A 15 -29.58 22.30 -12.24
C ARG A 15 -28.85 21.87 -10.96
N TRP A 16 -28.07 20.80 -11.07
CA TRP A 16 -27.16 20.36 -10.01
C TRP A 16 -26.05 21.41 -9.84
N TYR A 17 -26.30 22.36 -8.95
CA TYR A 17 -25.33 22.97 -8.03
C TYR A 17 -23.85 22.98 -8.47
N HIS A 18 -23.51 23.80 -9.49
CA HIS A 18 -22.17 24.41 -9.53
C HIS A 18 -22.18 25.61 -8.57
N ARG A 19 -22.07 25.35 -7.26
CA ARG A 19 -21.48 26.37 -6.37
C ARG A 19 -19.98 26.30 -6.57
N SER A 20 -19.46 27.24 -7.35
CA SER A 20 -18.08 27.69 -7.27
C SER A 20 -17.82 28.13 -5.82
N VAL A 21 -17.15 27.25 -5.07
CA VAL A 21 -16.64 27.57 -3.72
C VAL A 21 -15.52 28.59 -3.89
N PRO A 22 -15.50 29.71 -3.14
CA PRO A 22 -14.49 30.75 -3.28
C PRO A 22 -13.06 30.22 -3.12
N ASP A 23 -12.18 30.64 -4.02
CA ASP A 23 -10.73 30.50 -3.94
C ASP A 23 -10.20 31.41 -2.81
N GLY A 24 -9.45 30.85 -1.86
CA GLY A 24 -8.85 31.64 -0.78
C GLY A 24 -8.57 30.94 0.56
N THR A 25 -8.97 29.68 0.73
CA THR A 25 -8.62 28.91 1.93
C THR A 25 -7.58 27.85 1.61
N ASN A 26 -6.54 27.76 2.45
CA ASN A 26 -5.58 26.67 2.46
C ASN A 26 -6.34 25.36 2.74
N ARG A 27 -6.93 24.76 1.69
CA ARG A 27 -7.76 23.57 1.82
C ARG A 27 -6.90 22.45 2.38
N PHE A 28 -7.21 22.04 3.61
CA PHE A 28 -6.59 20.92 4.27
C PHE A 28 -6.55 19.71 3.32
N ARG A 29 -5.34 19.24 3.01
CA ARG A 29 -5.11 18.00 2.23
C ARG A 29 -4.44 16.98 3.13
N PHE A 30 -5.18 15.94 3.47
CA PHE A 30 -4.64 14.72 4.08
C PHE A 30 -4.24 13.73 2.97
N PRO A 31 -3.09 13.02 3.03
CA PRO A 31 -2.12 12.98 4.13
C PRO A 31 -1.10 14.12 4.15
N GLY A 32 -1.13 15.02 3.17
CA GLY A 32 -0.25 16.19 3.08
C GLY A 32 1.06 15.90 2.32
N PRO A 33 1.73 16.93 1.78
CA PRO A 33 2.79 16.75 0.79
C PRO A 33 4.02 16.00 1.34
N TRP A 34 4.39 16.22 2.61
CA TRP A 34 5.51 15.53 3.24
C TRP A 34 5.24 14.04 3.43
N LEU A 35 4.12 13.69 4.08
CA LEU A 35 3.78 12.28 4.34
C LEU A 35 3.52 11.52 3.03
N SER A 36 2.86 12.16 2.05
CA SER A 36 2.70 11.61 0.70
C SER A 36 4.04 11.40 -0.01
N GLY A 37 4.92 12.41 0.01
CA GLY A 37 6.20 12.37 -0.68
C GLY A 37 7.18 11.36 -0.08
N LEU A 38 7.25 11.28 1.25
CA LEU A 38 8.03 10.28 1.97
C LEU A 38 7.49 8.88 1.70
N SER A 39 6.17 8.67 1.79
CA SER A 39 5.54 7.39 1.48
C SER A 39 5.87 6.92 0.05
N LEU A 40 5.72 7.78 -0.95
CA LEU A 40 6.02 7.46 -2.35
C LEU A 40 7.51 7.19 -2.63
N THR A 41 8.39 7.60 -1.73
CA THR A 41 9.85 7.46 -1.90
C THR A 41 10.40 6.31 -1.07
N VAL A 42 10.19 6.35 0.23
CA VAL A 42 10.77 5.43 1.20
C VAL A 42 10.09 4.07 1.14
N ALA A 43 8.75 4.01 1.03
CA ALA A 43 8.03 2.75 1.10
C ALA A 43 8.42 1.76 -0.02
N PRO A 44 8.51 2.18 -1.31
CA PRO A 44 9.00 1.29 -2.38
C PRO A 44 10.45 0.83 -2.17
N ILE A 45 11.32 1.70 -1.66
CA ILE A 45 12.73 1.37 -1.40
C ILE A 45 12.83 0.30 -0.29
N LEU A 46 12.06 0.45 0.79
CA LEU A 46 12.01 -0.54 1.86
C LEU A 46 11.47 -1.89 1.37
N LEU A 47 10.43 -1.88 0.53
CA LEU A 47 9.92 -3.12 -0.09
C LEU A 47 10.97 -3.83 -0.94
N LEU A 48 11.68 -3.07 -1.79
CA LEU A 48 12.75 -3.61 -2.62
C LEU A 48 13.90 -4.13 -1.75
N ALA A 49 14.35 -3.37 -0.75
CA ALA A 49 15.42 -3.77 0.15
C ALA A 49 15.08 -5.05 0.94
N GLY A 50 13.90 -5.11 1.56
CA GLY A 50 13.45 -6.32 2.25
C GLY A 50 13.32 -7.52 1.30
N THR A 51 12.95 -7.29 0.04
CA THR A 51 12.90 -8.33 -0.99
C THR A 51 14.30 -8.85 -1.34
N LEU A 52 15.27 -7.96 -1.53
CA LEU A 52 16.66 -8.30 -1.83
C LEU A 52 17.35 -9.03 -0.68
N LEU A 53 17.09 -8.63 0.57
CA LEU A 53 17.72 -9.23 1.76
C LEU A 53 17.41 -10.73 1.93
N ARG A 54 16.25 -11.18 1.43
CA ARG A 54 15.85 -12.61 1.46
C ARG A 54 15.90 -13.27 0.07
N LEU A 55 16.55 -12.63 -0.89
CA LEU A 55 16.81 -13.23 -2.21
C LEU A 55 17.80 -14.39 -2.06
N GLY A 56 17.52 -15.52 -2.71
CA GLY A 56 18.34 -16.73 -2.62
C GLY A 56 17.87 -17.73 -1.55
N VAL A 57 16.93 -17.35 -0.68
CA VAL A 57 16.19 -18.33 0.13
C VAL A 57 15.05 -18.91 -0.71
N PRO A 58 14.87 -20.24 -0.79
CA PRO A 58 13.80 -20.84 -1.58
C PRO A 58 12.42 -20.32 -1.18
N PHE A 59 11.53 -20.21 -2.17
CA PHE A 59 10.33 -19.36 -2.09
C PHE A 59 9.28 -19.80 -1.05
N PHE A 60 9.20 -21.07 -0.70
CA PHE A 60 8.11 -21.59 0.12
C PHE A 60 8.43 -21.58 1.63
N PHE A 61 7.37 -21.58 2.44
CA PHE A 61 7.46 -21.37 3.87
C PHE A 61 8.39 -22.32 4.64
N PRO A 62 8.55 -23.63 4.31
CA PRO A 62 9.45 -24.50 5.07
C PRO A 62 10.89 -23.99 4.99
N ASP A 63 11.31 -23.53 3.81
CA ASP A 63 12.65 -23.00 3.59
C ASP A 63 12.86 -21.65 4.25
N GLN A 64 11.81 -20.80 4.30
CA GLN A 64 11.86 -19.54 5.04
C GLN A 64 12.01 -19.77 6.55
N LEU A 65 11.31 -20.75 7.12
CA LEU A 65 11.44 -21.14 8.53
C LEU A 65 12.81 -21.74 8.83
N ALA A 66 13.32 -22.60 7.95
CA ALA A 66 14.65 -23.17 8.09
C ALA A 66 15.74 -22.11 7.96
N ALA A 67 15.57 -21.13 7.07
CA ALA A 67 16.48 -19.99 6.95
C ALA A 67 16.43 -19.09 8.19
N TYR A 68 15.25 -18.88 8.79
CA TYR A 68 15.13 -18.18 10.07
C TYR A 68 15.89 -18.92 11.18
N GLY A 69 15.72 -20.24 11.29
CA GLY A 69 16.45 -21.06 12.27
C GLY A 69 17.98 -21.00 12.13
N ARG A 70 18.51 -20.70 10.93
CA ARG A 70 19.96 -20.55 10.69
C ARG A 70 20.45 -19.10 10.78
N HIS A 71 19.63 -18.13 10.37
CA HIS A 71 20.01 -16.74 10.19
C HIS A 71 18.90 -15.79 10.66
N ALA A 72 18.45 -15.94 11.91
CA ALA A 72 17.30 -15.22 12.47
C ALA A 72 17.40 -13.69 12.30
N ALA A 73 18.57 -13.10 12.54
CA ALA A 73 18.78 -11.65 12.41
C ALA A 73 18.52 -11.14 10.98
N LEU A 74 19.05 -11.85 9.95
CA LEU A 74 18.85 -11.49 8.56
C LEU A 74 17.37 -11.61 8.17
N MET A 75 16.73 -12.72 8.56
CA MET A 75 15.34 -12.99 8.22
C MET A 75 14.40 -12.00 8.91
N ASN A 76 14.62 -11.68 10.18
CA ASN A 76 13.89 -10.62 10.88
C ASN A 76 14.08 -9.27 10.19
N ALA A 77 15.31 -8.88 9.87
CA ALA A 77 15.56 -7.63 9.16
C ALA A 77 14.85 -7.59 7.80
N ALA A 78 14.90 -8.67 7.02
CA ALA A 78 14.28 -8.74 5.70
C ALA A 78 12.74 -8.60 5.77
N TYR A 79 12.10 -9.35 6.67
CA TYR A 79 10.65 -9.32 6.84
C TYR A 79 10.17 -8.02 7.48
N ALA A 80 10.86 -7.52 8.51
CA ALA A 80 10.54 -6.24 9.14
C ALA A 80 10.66 -5.08 8.15
N THR A 81 11.76 -5.01 7.39
CA THR A 81 11.97 -3.95 6.38
C THR A 81 10.85 -3.96 5.33
N PHE A 82 10.47 -5.15 4.84
CA PHE A 82 9.38 -5.26 3.89
C PHE A 82 8.03 -4.85 4.50
N LEU A 83 7.74 -5.27 5.73
CA LEU A 83 6.52 -4.87 6.44
C LEU A 83 6.46 -3.35 6.64
N THR A 84 7.55 -2.72 7.06
CA THR A 84 7.63 -1.25 7.19
C THR A 84 7.32 -0.59 5.85
N GLY A 85 7.81 -1.14 4.74
CA GLY A 85 7.44 -0.73 3.40
C GLY A 85 5.93 -0.83 3.13
N ILE A 86 5.30 -1.98 3.42
CA ILE A 86 3.84 -2.16 3.26
C ILE A 86 3.06 -1.12 4.09
N LEU A 87 3.39 -0.98 5.37
CA LEU A 87 2.70 -0.06 6.28
C LEU A 87 2.91 1.40 5.88
N SER A 88 4.04 1.73 5.26
CA SER A 88 4.35 3.08 4.83
C SER A 88 3.73 3.47 3.48
N LEU A 89 3.10 2.54 2.74
CA LEU A 89 2.56 2.82 1.40
C LEU A 89 1.23 3.60 1.40
N TRP A 90 0.40 3.46 2.43
CA TRP A 90 -0.97 3.99 2.40
C TRP A 90 -1.06 5.50 2.10
N PRO A 91 -0.19 6.40 2.63
CA PRO A 91 -0.30 7.82 2.34
C PRO A 91 0.01 8.15 0.87
N GLY A 92 0.96 7.43 0.29
CA GLY A 92 1.35 7.58 -1.11
C GLY A 92 0.25 7.10 -2.05
N VAL A 93 -0.40 5.98 -1.73
CA VAL A 93 -1.58 5.47 -2.47
C VAL A 93 -2.71 6.50 -2.45
N LEU A 94 -3.02 7.09 -1.29
CA LEU A 94 -4.01 8.17 -1.20
C LEU A 94 -3.62 9.42 -2.01
N ALA A 95 -2.35 9.79 -2.00
CA ALA A 95 -1.86 10.95 -2.79
C ALA A 95 -2.02 10.72 -4.29
N VAL A 96 -1.70 9.51 -4.77
CA VAL A 96 -1.93 9.10 -6.16
C VAL A 96 -3.43 9.10 -6.46
N ALA A 97 -4.25 8.56 -5.57
CA ALA A 97 -5.71 8.58 -5.72
C ALA A 97 -6.26 10.00 -5.87
N GLN A 98 -5.77 10.96 -5.09
CA GLN A 98 -6.20 12.36 -5.21
C GLN A 98 -5.84 12.97 -6.58
N ARG A 99 -4.63 12.69 -7.08
CA ARG A 99 -4.18 13.16 -8.40
C ARG A 99 -4.98 12.53 -9.53
N VAL A 100 -5.18 11.22 -9.48
CA VAL A 100 -6.03 10.50 -10.44
C VAL A 100 -7.47 11.02 -10.35
N GLY A 101 -7.98 11.21 -9.13
CA GLY A 101 -9.36 11.57 -8.84
C GLY A 101 -9.76 12.96 -9.31
N ALA A 102 -8.79 13.87 -9.47
CA ALA A 102 -9.00 15.19 -10.05
C ALA A 102 -9.57 15.12 -11.48
N THR A 103 -9.28 14.05 -12.23
CA THR A 103 -9.77 13.86 -13.61
C THR A 103 -10.56 12.57 -13.81
N ARG A 104 -10.29 11.54 -12.99
CA ARG A 104 -10.84 10.18 -13.11
C ARG A 104 -11.28 9.64 -11.73
N PRO A 105 -12.33 10.20 -11.11
CA PRO A 105 -12.71 9.90 -9.71
C PRO A 105 -13.06 8.42 -9.47
N ARG A 106 -13.71 7.75 -10.42
CA ARG A 106 -14.09 6.33 -10.29
C ARG A 106 -12.86 5.41 -10.24
N TRP A 107 -11.87 5.67 -11.09
CA TRP A 107 -10.61 4.92 -11.13
C TRP A 107 -9.80 5.12 -9.86
N ALA A 108 -9.76 6.37 -9.36
CA ALA A 108 -9.11 6.68 -8.10
C ALA A 108 -9.74 5.92 -6.92
N ALA A 109 -11.07 6.02 -6.77
CA ALA A 109 -11.78 5.37 -5.66
C ALA A 109 -11.64 3.84 -5.71
N CYS A 110 -11.86 3.24 -6.89
CA CYS A 110 -11.77 1.79 -7.05
C CYS A 110 -10.34 1.28 -6.87
N GLY A 111 -9.36 1.83 -7.61
CA GLY A 111 -7.98 1.36 -7.57
C GLY A 111 -7.35 1.55 -6.20
N ALA A 112 -7.47 2.74 -5.61
CA ALA A 112 -6.89 3.01 -4.30
C ALA A 112 -7.61 2.25 -3.19
N GLY A 113 -8.95 2.16 -3.23
CA GLY A 113 -9.72 1.39 -2.25
C GLY A 113 -9.30 -0.09 -2.23
N LEU A 114 -9.18 -0.70 -3.41
CA LEU A 114 -8.72 -2.09 -3.55
C LEU A 114 -7.28 -2.30 -3.07
N VAL A 115 -6.35 -1.39 -3.40
CA VAL A 115 -4.97 -1.46 -2.91
C VAL A 115 -4.93 -1.33 -1.39
N LEU A 116 -5.63 -0.36 -0.79
CA LEU A 116 -5.63 -0.16 0.66
C LEU A 116 -6.21 -1.35 1.41
N LEU A 117 -7.33 -1.91 0.95
CA LEU A 117 -7.91 -3.15 1.47
C LEU A 117 -6.90 -4.30 1.42
N GLY A 118 -6.19 -4.42 0.31
CA GLY A 118 -5.13 -5.38 0.12
C GLY A 118 -3.91 -5.18 1.02
N LEU A 119 -3.53 -3.94 1.31
CA LEU A 119 -2.44 -3.65 2.25
C LEU A 119 -2.76 -4.14 3.66
N PHE A 120 -4.03 -4.09 4.10
CA PHE A 120 -4.42 -4.71 5.37
C PHE A 120 -4.21 -6.22 5.37
N ALA A 121 -4.55 -6.91 4.27
CA ALA A 121 -4.30 -8.34 4.13
C ALA A 121 -2.79 -8.67 4.18
N ARG A 122 -1.96 -7.85 3.53
CA ARG A 122 -0.50 -7.96 3.60
C ARG A 122 0.01 -7.80 5.03
N SER A 123 -0.48 -6.79 5.76
CA SER A 123 -0.11 -6.58 7.17
C SER A 123 -0.50 -7.77 8.04
N PHE A 124 -1.69 -8.34 7.83
CA PHE A 124 -2.14 -9.53 8.54
C PHE A 124 -1.22 -10.73 8.29
N HIS A 125 -0.89 -11.04 7.02
CA HIS A 125 0.04 -12.12 6.69
C HIS A 125 1.40 -11.94 7.36
N TYR A 126 1.86 -10.70 7.52
CA TYR A 126 3.10 -10.42 8.24
C TYR A 126 2.99 -10.62 9.75
N GLY A 127 1.82 -10.37 10.36
CA GLY A 127 1.55 -10.81 11.73
C GLY A 127 1.68 -12.33 11.88
N ALA A 128 1.13 -13.10 10.93
CA ALA A 128 1.29 -14.54 10.88
C ALA A 128 2.77 -14.98 10.67
N ASN A 129 3.55 -14.24 9.87
CA ASN A 129 4.99 -14.50 9.72
C ASN A 129 5.74 -14.33 11.04
N THR A 130 5.49 -13.22 11.75
CA THR A 130 6.11 -12.96 13.07
C THR A 130 5.75 -14.06 14.08
N PHE A 131 4.49 -14.49 14.11
CA PHE A 131 4.07 -15.61 14.94
C PHE A 131 4.79 -16.91 14.58
N ALA A 132 4.92 -17.21 13.28
CA ALA A 132 5.60 -18.40 12.81
C ALA A 132 7.10 -18.40 13.17
N PHE A 133 7.78 -17.25 13.12
CA PHE A 133 9.14 -17.10 13.62
C PHE A 133 9.23 -17.31 15.13
N GLY A 134 8.29 -16.76 15.91
CA GLY A 134 8.21 -17.04 17.35
C GLY A 134 7.98 -18.53 17.68
N LEU A 135 7.27 -19.26 16.82
CA LEU A 135 7.16 -20.73 16.94
C LEU A 135 8.47 -21.45 16.66
N VAL A 136 9.31 -20.95 15.73
CA VAL A 136 10.65 -21.52 15.53
C VAL A 136 11.48 -21.35 16.80
N ASP A 137 11.44 -20.18 17.43
CA ASP A 137 12.21 -19.89 18.64
C ASP A 137 11.74 -20.73 19.85
N SER A 138 10.44 -20.97 19.98
CA SER A 138 9.85 -21.65 21.14
C SER A 138 9.70 -23.16 20.99
N ALA A 139 9.48 -23.66 19.78
CA ALA A 139 9.14 -25.07 19.50
C ALA A 139 9.92 -25.69 18.34
N GLY A 140 10.82 -24.93 17.71
CA GLY A 140 11.67 -25.40 16.62
C GLY A 140 11.01 -25.36 15.23
N VAL A 141 11.85 -25.51 14.20
CA VAL A 141 11.46 -25.38 12.78
C VAL A 141 10.38 -26.39 12.38
N ALA A 142 10.45 -27.64 12.86
CA ALA A 142 9.50 -28.69 12.51
C ALA A 142 8.07 -28.39 13.02
N ALA A 143 7.95 -27.92 14.26
CA ALA A 143 6.67 -27.52 14.84
C ALA A 143 6.09 -26.31 14.10
N ALA A 144 6.90 -25.28 13.84
CA ALA A 144 6.49 -24.10 13.07
C ALA A 144 6.03 -24.47 11.65
N THR A 145 6.74 -25.39 10.98
CA THR A 145 6.38 -25.85 9.63
C THR A 145 5.03 -26.55 9.62
N THR A 146 4.79 -27.44 10.59
CA THR A 146 3.50 -28.12 10.77
C THR A 146 2.37 -27.12 11.03
N ALA A 147 2.60 -26.13 11.90
CA ALA A 147 1.61 -25.10 12.22
C ALA A 147 1.25 -24.24 10.99
N VAL A 148 2.24 -23.80 10.21
CA VAL A 148 2.00 -22.99 8.99
C VAL A 148 1.31 -23.82 7.90
N ALA A 149 1.67 -25.11 7.74
CA ALA A 149 0.95 -26.01 6.84
C ALA A 149 -0.52 -26.16 7.25
N GLY A 150 -0.79 -26.33 8.56
CA GLY A 150 -2.14 -26.36 9.11
C GLY A 150 -2.92 -25.06 8.91
N TYR A 151 -2.26 -23.90 9.02
CA TYR A 151 -2.85 -22.59 8.69
C TYR A 151 -3.30 -22.54 7.23
N TYR A 152 -2.44 -22.96 6.28
CA TYR A 152 -2.79 -22.99 4.86
C TYR A 152 -3.93 -23.95 4.51
N ALA A 153 -4.12 -25.02 5.28
CA ALA A 153 -5.22 -25.95 5.09
C ALA A 153 -6.57 -25.40 5.59
N ARG A 154 -6.58 -24.30 6.38
CA ARG A 154 -7.83 -23.70 6.87
C ARG A 154 -8.44 -22.75 5.84
N PRO A 155 -9.76 -22.85 5.57
CA PRO A 155 -10.45 -21.85 4.78
C PRO A 155 -10.49 -20.51 5.53
N GLU A 156 -9.80 -19.50 4.98
CA GLU A 156 -9.86 -18.12 5.48
C GLU A 156 -10.59 -17.26 4.46
N TYR A 157 -11.80 -16.77 4.77
CA TYR A 157 -12.62 -16.07 3.79
C TYR A 157 -12.31 -14.57 3.70
N VAL A 158 -11.99 -13.91 4.81
CA VAL A 158 -11.82 -12.45 4.85
C VAL A 158 -10.50 -12.04 4.20
N VAL A 159 -9.36 -12.43 4.76
CA VAL A 159 -8.04 -12.02 4.27
C VAL A 159 -7.73 -12.58 2.88
N SER A 160 -8.19 -13.79 2.57
CA SER A 160 -8.07 -14.36 1.22
C SER A 160 -8.84 -13.54 0.19
N SER A 161 -10.05 -13.06 0.51
CA SER A 161 -10.78 -12.17 -0.41
C SER A 161 -10.04 -10.85 -0.66
N LEU A 162 -9.45 -10.27 0.38
CA LEU A 162 -8.67 -9.03 0.28
C LEU A 162 -7.36 -9.21 -0.50
N THR A 163 -6.84 -10.43 -0.59
CA THR A 163 -5.67 -10.78 -1.42
C THR A 163 -5.98 -10.57 -2.90
N GLY A 164 -7.15 -10.99 -3.37
CA GLY A 164 -7.61 -10.70 -4.74
C GLY A 164 -7.77 -9.20 -4.99
N CYS A 165 -8.24 -8.45 -3.97
CA CYS A 165 -8.37 -6.99 -4.06
C CYS A 165 -7.03 -6.31 -4.34
N ILE A 166 -5.92 -6.69 -3.70
CA ILE A 166 -4.65 -6.00 -3.93
C ILE A 166 -4.14 -6.18 -5.37
N MET A 167 -4.28 -7.39 -5.93
CA MET A 167 -3.81 -7.70 -7.28
C MET A 167 -4.59 -6.89 -8.31
N ALA A 168 -5.92 -6.92 -8.22
CA ALA A 168 -6.79 -6.10 -9.07
C ALA A 168 -6.56 -4.60 -8.83
N GLY A 169 -6.37 -4.20 -7.58
CA GLY A 169 -6.15 -2.82 -7.17
C GLY A 169 -4.95 -2.18 -7.85
N TRP A 170 -3.81 -2.89 -7.92
CA TRP A 170 -2.62 -2.38 -8.62
C TRP A 170 -2.87 -2.14 -10.11
N ILE A 171 -3.58 -3.06 -10.78
CA ILE A 171 -3.95 -2.91 -12.20
C ILE A 171 -4.88 -1.71 -12.40
N VAL A 172 -5.95 -1.62 -11.60
CA VAL A 172 -6.94 -0.54 -11.68
C VAL A 172 -6.31 0.82 -11.37
N LEU A 173 -5.44 0.89 -10.36
CA LEU A 173 -4.73 2.11 -10.00
C LEU A 173 -3.74 2.53 -11.11
N ALA A 174 -3.01 1.58 -11.70
CA ALA A 174 -2.13 1.83 -12.83
C ALA A 174 -2.87 2.35 -14.07
N ALA A 175 -4.01 1.74 -14.41
CA ALA A 175 -4.89 2.22 -15.46
C ALA A 175 -5.39 3.65 -15.16
N GLY A 176 -5.82 3.92 -13.92
CA GLY A 176 -6.19 5.25 -13.46
C GLY A 176 -5.06 6.27 -13.62
N CYS A 177 -3.83 5.90 -13.26
CA CYS A 177 -2.65 6.75 -13.43
C CYS A 177 -2.35 7.08 -14.89
N TYR A 178 -2.47 6.09 -15.78
CA TYR A 178 -2.29 6.28 -17.22
C TYR A 178 -3.37 7.20 -17.81
N LEU A 179 -4.65 6.91 -17.51
CA LEU A 179 -5.80 7.62 -18.06
C LEU A 179 -5.92 9.07 -17.55
N SER A 180 -5.45 9.33 -16.33
CA SER A 180 -5.38 10.68 -15.74
C SER A 180 -4.08 11.43 -16.09
N ARG A 181 -3.13 10.78 -16.78
CA ARG A 181 -1.78 11.30 -17.06
C ARG A 181 -0.97 11.62 -15.79
N THR A 182 -1.36 11.07 -14.63
CA THR A 182 -0.58 11.17 -13.39
C THR A 182 0.78 10.49 -13.55
N LEU A 183 0.81 9.35 -14.27
CA LEU A 183 2.03 8.66 -14.68
C LEU A 183 2.02 8.47 -16.20
N GLY A 184 3.21 8.47 -16.81
CA GLY A 184 3.39 8.07 -18.21
C GLY A 184 3.24 6.55 -18.39
N PRO A 185 3.10 6.06 -19.64
CA PRO A 185 2.79 4.67 -19.93
C PRO A 185 3.77 3.68 -19.30
N ALA A 186 5.08 3.92 -19.43
CA ALA A 186 6.10 3.03 -18.85
C ALA A 186 6.00 2.92 -17.33
N ARG A 187 5.76 4.04 -16.62
CA ARG A 187 5.62 4.04 -15.15
C ARG A 187 4.30 3.43 -14.70
N SER A 188 3.23 3.58 -15.48
CA SER A 188 1.96 2.88 -15.20
C SER A 188 2.11 1.37 -15.40
N ALA A 189 2.80 0.92 -16.45
CA ALA A 189 3.10 -0.50 -16.63
C ALA A 189 3.97 -1.05 -15.48
N ALA A 190 5.01 -0.30 -15.08
CA ALA A 190 5.86 -0.66 -13.94
C ALA A 190 5.05 -0.77 -12.63
N LEU A 191 4.07 0.11 -12.41
CA LEU A 191 3.16 0.02 -11.27
C LEU A 191 2.27 -1.23 -11.33
N ALA A 192 1.77 -1.59 -12.52
CA ALA A 192 0.90 -2.75 -12.71
C ALA A 192 1.61 -4.08 -12.39
N LEU A 193 2.95 -4.14 -12.48
CA LEU A 193 3.73 -5.33 -12.11
C LEU A 193 3.48 -5.76 -10.66
N MET A 194 3.14 -4.84 -9.76
CA MET A 194 2.81 -5.17 -8.37
C MET A 194 1.63 -6.15 -8.23
N ALA A 195 0.80 -6.30 -9.26
CA ALA A 195 -0.25 -7.30 -9.29
C ALA A 195 0.30 -8.75 -9.30
N GLY A 196 1.53 -8.96 -9.79
CA GLY A 196 2.22 -10.24 -9.78
C GLY A 196 2.89 -10.58 -8.44
N LEU A 197 3.08 -9.59 -7.56
CA LEU A 197 3.79 -9.78 -6.31
C LEU A 197 3.04 -10.77 -5.43
N MET A 198 3.64 -11.95 -5.25
CA MET A 198 3.03 -13.07 -4.53
C MET A 198 2.66 -12.71 -3.09
N ILE A 199 1.52 -13.24 -2.64
CA ILE A 199 0.88 -12.93 -1.37
C ILE A 199 0.75 -14.23 -0.56
N GLY A 200 0.82 -14.09 0.76
CA GLY A 200 0.63 -15.19 1.71
C GLY A 200 1.69 -15.19 2.80
N VAL A 201 1.54 -16.14 3.71
CA VAL A 201 2.44 -16.38 4.84
C VAL A 201 3.75 -16.97 4.35
N LEU A 202 4.86 -16.39 4.79
CA LEU A 202 6.23 -16.85 4.56
C LEU A 202 6.53 -17.15 3.09
N LYS A 203 6.15 -16.22 2.21
CA LYS A 203 6.58 -16.21 0.81
C LYS A 203 7.95 -15.54 0.69
N GLY A 204 8.93 -16.29 0.18
CA GLY A 204 10.27 -15.82 -0.10
C GLY A 204 10.32 -14.84 -1.28
N SER A 205 11.53 -14.44 -1.67
CA SER A 205 11.76 -13.56 -2.82
C SER A 205 12.28 -14.33 -4.02
N THR A 206 11.73 -14.03 -5.20
CA THR A 206 12.29 -14.47 -6.47
C THR A 206 12.80 -13.27 -7.27
N VAL A 207 13.44 -13.52 -8.41
CA VAL A 207 13.80 -12.47 -9.37
C VAL A 207 12.54 -11.70 -9.83
N ALA A 208 11.40 -12.38 -9.99
CA ALA A 208 10.14 -11.72 -10.29
C ALA A 208 9.73 -10.73 -9.18
N SER A 209 9.83 -11.12 -7.91
CA SER A 209 9.56 -10.23 -6.77
C SER A 209 10.44 -8.97 -6.76
N VAL A 210 11.70 -9.11 -7.15
CA VAL A 210 12.62 -7.97 -7.30
C VAL A 210 12.16 -7.06 -8.43
N VAL A 211 11.80 -7.61 -9.59
CA VAL A 211 11.29 -6.83 -10.73
C VAL A 211 10.00 -6.08 -10.37
N GLU A 212 9.08 -6.72 -9.66
CA GLU A 212 7.79 -6.15 -9.27
C GLU A 212 7.98 -4.98 -8.27
N THR A 213 8.81 -5.18 -7.23
CA THR A 213 9.11 -4.14 -6.24
C THR A 213 9.98 -3.01 -6.82
N ALA A 214 10.90 -3.32 -7.74
CA ALA A 214 11.63 -2.31 -8.50
C ALA A 214 10.69 -1.50 -9.40
N GLY A 215 9.70 -2.14 -10.03
CA GLY A 215 8.67 -1.48 -10.83
C GLY A 215 7.87 -0.46 -10.02
N LEU A 216 7.49 -0.81 -8.79
CA LEU A 216 6.87 0.13 -7.84
C LEU A 216 7.79 1.33 -7.55
N ALA A 217 9.08 1.09 -7.30
CA ALA A 217 10.04 2.17 -7.06
C ALA A 217 10.18 3.09 -8.28
N VAL A 218 10.28 2.54 -9.49
CA VAL A 218 10.32 3.31 -10.75
C VAL A 218 9.06 4.15 -10.95
N ALA A 219 7.89 3.63 -10.58
CA ALA A 219 6.64 4.35 -10.67
C ALA A 219 6.52 5.49 -9.64
N PHE A 220 6.82 5.20 -8.38
CA PHE A 220 6.50 6.08 -7.26
C PHE A 220 7.64 7.00 -6.83
N VAL A 221 8.90 6.56 -6.83
CA VAL A 221 10.03 7.37 -6.32
C VAL A 221 10.15 8.72 -7.05
N PRO A 222 10.14 8.79 -8.39
CA PRO A 222 10.22 10.08 -9.08
C PRO A 222 9.01 10.98 -8.81
N LEU A 223 7.85 10.39 -8.50
CA LEU A 223 6.65 11.13 -8.12
C LEU A 223 6.77 11.65 -6.68
N GLY A 224 7.31 10.85 -5.77
CA GLY A 224 7.58 11.20 -4.38
C GLY A 224 8.59 12.35 -4.27
N LEU A 225 9.72 12.25 -4.96
CA LEU A 225 10.76 13.28 -4.99
C LEU A 225 10.22 14.63 -5.52
N ARG A 226 9.43 14.62 -6.60
CA ARG A 226 8.76 15.84 -7.09
C ARG A 226 7.75 16.41 -6.09
N THR A 227 7.06 15.54 -5.35
CA THR A 227 6.11 15.95 -4.31
C THR A 227 6.83 16.61 -3.13
N LEU A 228 7.98 16.07 -2.72
CA LEU A 228 8.82 16.64 -1.67
C LEU A 228 9.49 17.95 -2.11
N ALA A 229 10.00 18.00 -3.33
CA ALA A 229 10.64 19.21 -3.87
C ALA A 229 9.66 20.39 -4.00
N ALA A 230 8.39 20.12 -4.28
CA ALA A 230 7.33 21.12 -4.32
C ALA A 230 6.72 21.44 -2.95
N ALA A 231 7.09 20.70 -1.89
CA ALA A 231 6.51 20.90 -0.57
C ALA A 231 7.15 22.11 0.13
N PRO A 232 6.35 22.97 0.79
CA PRO A 232 6.89 23.96 1.72
C PRO A 232 7.71 23.26 2.81
N ARG A 233 8.85 23.84 3.20
CA ARG A 233 9.70 23.26 4.26
C ARG A 233 8.89 23.08 5.55
N PRO A 234 9.03 21.93 6.25
CA PRO A 234 8.35 21.71 7.50
C PRO A 234 8.98 22.66 8.52
N ARG A 235 8.15 23.18 9.43
CA ARG A 235 8.66 24.01 10.52
C ARG A 235 9.58 23.14 11.39
N PRO A 236 10.80 23.58 11.76
CA PRO A 236 11.72 22.79 12.57
C PRO A 236 11.08 22.26 13.87
N ALA A 237 10.24 23.07 14.51
CA ALA A 237 9.49 22.69 15.71
C ALA A 237 8.62 21.43 15.52
N VAL A 238 8.02 21.24 14.34
CA VAL A 238 7.21 20.06 14.04
C VAL A 238 8.08 18.81 13.91
N VAL A 239 9.26 18.94 13.28
CA VAL A 239 10.20 17.83 13.14
C VAL A 239 10.75 17.43 14.51
N VAL A 240 11.16 18.42 15.32
CA VAL A 240 11.67 18.20 16.68
C VAL A 240 10.61 17.58 17.59
N ALA A 241 9.32 17.81 17.37
CA ALA A 241 8.25 17.18 18.14
C ALA A 241 7.91 15.75 17.65
N LEU A 242 7.88 15.53 16.33
CA LEU A 242 7.46 14.24 15.76
C LEU A 242 8.50 13.13 15.90
N VAL A 243 9.79 13.45 15.80
CA VAL A 243 10.87 12.46 15.93
C VAL A 243 10.85 11.78 17.31
N PRO A 244 10.89 12.50 18.46
CA PRO A 244 10.83 11.86 19.76
C PRO A 244 9.50 11.14 19.98
N LEU A 245 8.37 11.65 19.47
CA LEU A 245 7.10 10.95 19.56
C LEU A 245 7.13 9.60 18.83
N ALA A 246 7.72 9.55 17.62
CA ALA A 246 7.89 8.31 16.88
C ALA A 246 8.82 7.34 17.62
N VAL A 247 9.92 7.83 18.19
CA VAL A 247 10.84 7.03 19.00
C VAL A 247 10.13 6.47 20.24
N VAL A 248 9.41 7.31 20.98
CA VAL A 248 8.64 6.91 22.16
C VAL A 248 7.57 5.89 21.79
N ALA A 249 6.85 6.08 20.69
CA ALA A 249 5.84 5.11 20.23
C ALA A 249 6.46 3.76 19.91
N VAL A 250 7.65 3.73 19.27
CA VAL A 250 8.39 2.49 19.02
C VAL A 250 8.83 1.86 20.34
N VAL A 251 9.45 2.63 21.24
CA VAL A 251 9.94 2.13 22.54
C VAL A 251 8.80 1.57 23.37
N LEU A 252 7.70 2.32 23.55
CA LEU A 252 6.51 1.85 24.25
C LEU A 252 5.93 0.59 23.61
N GLY A 253 5.86 0.55 22.27
CA GLY A 253 5.39 -0.63 21.54
C GLY A 253 6.28 -1.86 21.71
N GLN A 254 7.57 -1.71 22.07
CA GLN A 254 8.45 -2.83 22.42
C GLN A 254 8.32 -3.27 23.89
N LEU A 255 7.79 -2.40 24.76
CA LEU A 255 7.65 -2.67 26.19
C LEU A 255 6.35 -3.41 26.56
N GLY A 256 5.35 -3.41 25.67
CA GLY A 256 4.04 -4.04 25.88
C GLY A 256 2.99 -3.07 26.36
#